data_AF-A0A5N6VTP2-F1
#
_entry.id   AF-A0A5N6VTP2-F1
#
_cell.length_a   1.000
_cell.length_b   1.000
_cell.length_c   1.000
_cell.angle_alpha   90.00
_cell.angle_beta   90.00
_cell.angle_gamma   90.00
#
_symmetry.space_group_name_H-M   'P 1'
#
loop_
_entity.id
_entity.type
_entity.pdbx_description
1 polymer ?
#
loop_
_entity_poly.entity_id
_entity_poly.type
_entity_poly.pdbx_seq_one_letter_code
_entity_poly.pdbx_strand_id
1 'polypeptide(L)'
;MAVHRNILPLTFSHIVLPPKLPGKRETEAQVLEVQNDLLSRVIDAVGQLKEISDAKAVVAWESIEKTLRTLGEVSTEGWVNEASLLGALEELQPGNAIILHVALQNACILIRYPPDEDENIIFETFETSATAESTLAAKGALEWDFPGSAVPLPLEIEQEREIQRPLIMDAHYYSGLHDSIRNFVITGRLKGNEGYMEAAAVLELTGLGRKHGIDASMLLRSLYVSTEFTRTVVTNKQARSIDNFLRPVNWLLLNSQRKVGLVIIPEEAEEVIPIIRTMQSSAVHLIIYAAPFTKRMLQFDCLDYYSLPSLPKGWSPPSWLPFELGILAGRLYFHFSDYEFLLEQLRLDSEKAITNVNPAGARTPAACDDSFVRSQLNFLQDWLTLRRQGQDISHTLMGYVCQGSRLRPDHPFFLARKAVEEIEDTDRRLFYTTNYRNSDELEEYYDSDDDDDDDVVAEDVDMIEGEEDDVSDVDVDMHEED
;
A
#
# COMPACT_ATOMS: atom_id res chain seq x y z
N MET A 1 23.01 3.12 40.50
CA MET A 1 23.19 2.66 39.11
C MET A 1 24.54 3.16 38.64
N ALA A 2 25.42 2.27 38.18
CA ALA A 2 26.79 2.64 37.83
C ALA A 2 26.79 3.45 36.53
N VAL A 3 27.08 4.75 36.61
CA VAL A 3 27.34 5.58 35.44
C VAL A 3 28.54 4.97 34.71
N HIS A 4 28.30 4.35 33.55
CA HIS A 4 29.35 3.81 32.70
C HIS A 4 30.31 4.96 32.35
N ARG A 5 31.57 4.84 32.78
CA ARG A 5 32.63 5.87 32.67
C ARG A 5 32.97 6.34 31.24
N ASN A 6 32.26 5.87 30.21
CA ASN A 6 32.60 6.06 28.80
C ASN A 6 31.45 6.62 27.92
N ILE A 7 30.33 7.10 28.49
CA ILE A 7 29.22 7.63 27.66
C ILE A 7 29.56 8.98 27.00
N LEU A 8 30.22 9.89 27.72
CA LEU A 8 30.53 11.24 27.23
C LEU A 8 31.38 11.24 25.94
N PRO A 9 32.46 10.44 25.80
CA PRO A 9 33.19 10.32 24.54
C PRO A 9 32.35 9.77 23.37
N LEU A 10 31.41 8.85 23.66
CA LEU A 10 30.49 8.32 22.65
C LEU A 10 29.55 9.43 22.20
N THR A 11 28.80 10.05 23.12
CA THR A 11 27.90 11.17 22.83
C THR A 11 28.60 12.30 22.07
N PHE A 12 29.83 12.65 22.47
CA PHE A 12 30.63 13.67 21.78
C PHE A 12 30.87 13.33 20.29
N SER A 13 31.12 12.05 19.98
CA SER A 13 31.36 11.58 18.61
C SER A 13 30.09 11.55 17.76
N HIS A 14 28.90 11.60 18.39
CA HIS A 14 27.61 11.69 17.70
C HIS A 14 27.13 13.14 17.46
N ILE A 15 27.69 14.12 18.18
CA ILE A 15 27.34 15.55 18.00
C ILE A 15 28.38 16.24 17.10
N VAL A 16 29.65 15.85 17.22
CA VAL A 16 30.78 16.52 16.57
C VAL A 16 31.50 15.49 15.70
N LEU A 17 32.10 15.94 14.59
CA LEU A 17 33.00 15.11 13.79
C LEU A 17 34.44 15.24 14.33
N PRO A 18 34.93 14.33 15.20
CA PRO A 18 36.25 14.46 15.79
C PRO A 18 37.37 14.23 14.76
N PRO A 19 38.55 14.85 14.92
CA PRO A 19 39.72 14.56 14.09
C PRO A 19 40.18 13.10 14.11
N LYS A 20 39.81 12.34 15.14
CA LYS A 20 40.03 10.90 15.26
C LYS A 20 38.66 10.20 15.21
N LEU A 21 38.31 9.71 14.03
CA LEU A 21 37.02 9.04 13.82
C LEU A 21 36.93 7.71 14.59
N PRO A 22 35.73 7.31 15.04
CA PRO A 22 35.49 5.98 15.58
C PRO A 22 35.91 4.90 14.58
N GLY A 23 36.75 3.95 15.01
CA GLY A 23 37.26 2.88 14.14
C GLY A 23 36.41 1.61 14.13
N LYS A 24 35.28 1.60 14.87
CA LYS A 24 34.37 0.47 15.00
C LYS A 24 32.94 1.00 15.16
N ARG A 25 31.98 0.27 14.62
CA ARG A 25 30.54 0.50 14.81
C ARG A 25 30.17 0.27 16.29
N GLU A 26 29.38 1.15 16.87
CA GLU A 26 28.78 0.95 18.20
C GLU A 26 27.82 -0.26 18.20
N THR A 27 27.74 -0.95 19.34
CA THR A 27 26.69 -1.96 19.57
C THR A 27 25.33 -1.28 19.79
N GLU A 28 24.23 -1.99 19.54
CA GLU A 28 22.87 -1.48 19.77
C GLU A 28 22.66 -0.91 21.18
N ALA A 29 23.19 -1.58 22.21
CA ALA A 29 23.14 -1.10 23.58
C ALA A 29 23.87 0.24 23.78
N GLN A 30 25.00 0.45 23.10
CA GLN A 30 25.74 1.71 23.16
C GLN A 30 25.01 2.84 22.42
N VAL A 31 24.38 2.53 21.29
CA VAL A 31 23.54 3.49 20.56
C VAL A 31 22.37 3.95 21.43
N LEU A 32 21.71 3.02 22.11
CA LEU A 32 20.61 3.33 23.02
C LEU A 32 21.08 4.18 24.22
N GLU A 33 22.24 3.86 24.82
CA GLU A 33 22.83 4.69 25.87
C GLU A 33 23.10 6.12 25.40
N VAL A 34 23.64 6.29 24.18
CA VAL A 34 23.90 7.61 23.60
C VAL A 34 22.61 8.38 23.34
N GLN A 35 21.58 7.74 22.78
CA GLN A 35 20.27 8.36 22.55
C GLN A 35 19.65 8.88 23.86
N ASN A 36 19.70 8.07 24.93
CA ASN A 36 19.21 8.47 26.24
C ASN A 36 20.02 9.62 26.85
N ASP A 37 21.35 9.61 26.72
CA ASP A 37 22.22 10.70 27.20
C ASP A 37 21.98 12.00 26.41
N LEU A 38 21.76 11.92 25.10
CA LEU A 38 21.38 13.07 24.27
C LEU A 38 20.03 13.64 24.69
N LEU A 39 19.01 12.79 24.84
CA LEU A 39 17.68 13.22 25.25
C LEU A 39 17.72 13.91 26.62
N SER A 40 18.42 13.32 27.60
CA SER A 40 18.61 13.92 28.93
C SER A 40 19.28 15.29 28.85
N ARG A 41 20.32 15.45 28.02
CA ARG A 41 21.01 16.74 27.85
C ARG A 41 20.12 17.79 27.21
N VAL A 42 19.31 17.42 26.23
CA VAL A 42 18.37 18.35 25.58
C VAL A 42 17.29 18.78 26.58
N ILE A 43 16.75 17.86 27.37
CA ILE A 43 15.78 18.18 28.44
C ILE A 43 16.42 19.14 29.47
N ASP A 44 17.65 18.87 29.91
CA ASP A 44 18.37 19.74 30.85
C ASP A 44 18.59 21.15 30.26
N ALA A 45 18.94 21.23 28.97
CA ALA A 45 19.11 22.50 28.27
C ALA A 45 17.79 23.28 28.13
N VAL A 46 16.69 22.59 27.81
CA VAL A 46 15.33 23.18 27.77
C VAL A 46 14.95 23.72 29.14
N GLY A 47 15.24 22.99 30.22
CA GLY A 47 15.01 23.46 31.59
C GLY A 47 15.76 24.77 31.91
N GLN A 48 17.04 24.87 31.51
CA GLN A 48 17.81 26.10 31.68
C GLN A 48 17.29 27.25 30.82
N LEU A 49 16.89 26.98 29.58
CA LEU A 49 16.32 27.98 28.68
C LEU A 49 14.97 28.51 29.19
N LYS A 50 14.17 27.64 29.80
CA LYS A 50 12.91 28.00 30.46
C LYS A 50 13.14 28.97 31.62
N GLU A 51 14.16 28.76 32.45
CA GLU A 51 14.46 29.64 33.61
C GLU A 51 14.84 31.07 33.23
N ILE A 52 15.47 31.26 32.07
CA ILE A 52 15.95 32.57 31.60
C ILE A 52 15.00 33.27 30.62
N SER A 53 13.88 32.62 30.28
CA SER A 53 12.93 33.09 29.27
C SER A 53 11.87 34.05 29.83
N ASP A 54 11.27 34.85 28.94
CA ASP A 54 10.13 35.70 29.29
C ASP A 54 8.83 34.90 29.39
N ALA A 55 7.78 35.51 29.95
CA ALA A 55 6.51 34.83 30.20
C ALA A 55 5.85 34.24 28.93
N LYS A 56 6.15 34.78 27.75
CA LYS A 56 5.62 34.29 26.48
C LYS A 56 6.39 33.06 25.98
N ALA A 57 7.72 33.07 26.07
CA ALA A 57 8.56 31.95 25.66
C ALA A 57 8.50 30.77 26.65
N VAL A 58 8.22 31.00 27.93
CA VAL A 58 8.09 29.93 28.94
C VAL A 58 7.04 28.89 28.54
N VAL A 59 5.90 29.31 27.97
CA VAL A 59 4.83 28.38 27.53
C VAL A 59 5.33 27.45 26.42
N ALA A 60 6.09 27.98 25.46
CA ALA A 60 6.68 27.18 24.39
C ALA A 60 7.72 26.19 24.94
N TRP A 61 8.56 26.62 25.89
CA TRP A 61 9.52 25.73 26.54
C TRP A 61 8.86 24.64 27.38
N GLU A 62 7.72 24.93 28.02
CA GLU A 62 6.92 23.93 28.73
C GLU A 62 6.36 22.85 27.81
N SER A 63 5.82 23.27 26.66
CA SER A 63 5.38 22.33 25.62
C SER A 63 6.54 21.46 25.12
N ILE A 64 7.68 22.07 24.76
CA ILE A 64 8.87 21.34 24.29
C ILE A 64 9.38 20.37 25.36
N GLU A 65 9.46 20.80 26.62
CA GLU A 65 9.88 19.92 27.73
C GLU A 65 8.93 18.72 27.87
N LYS A 66 7.61 18.96 27.81
CA LYS A 66 6.60 17.89 27.86
C LYS A 66 6.80 16.91 26.70
N THR A 67 6.89 17.40 25.46
CA THR A 67 7.10 16.58 24.26
C THR A 67 8.36 15.71 24.36
N LEU A 68 9.48 16.26 24.84
CA LEU A 68 10.72 15.49 25.01
C LEU A 68 10.63 14.43 26.10
N ARG A 69 9.88 14.69 27.19
CA ARG A 69 9.63 13.70 28.24
C ARG A 69 8.75 12.56 27.72
N THR A 70 7.67 12.90 27.01
CA THR A 70 6.79 11.92 26.35
C THR A 70 7.55 11.06 25.33
N LEU A 71 8.48 11.64 24.56
CA LEU A 71 9.35 10.87 23.65
C LEU A 71 10.12 9.77 24.40
N GLY A 72 10.68 10.07 25.58
CA GLY A 72 11.40 9.10 26.41
C GLY A 72 10.51 8.01 27.01
N GLU A 73 9.23 8.31 27.26
CA GLU A 73 8.25 7.35 27.79
C GLU A 73 7.68 6.43 26.71
N VAL A 74 7.45 6.97 25.51
CA VAL A 74 6.92 6.25 24.35
C VAL A 74 8.00 5.39 23.68
N SER A 75 9.25 5.86 23.67
CA SER A 75 10.38 5.13 23.09
C SER A 75 11.13 4.34 24.16
N THR A 76 10.77 3.08 24.36
CA THR A 76 11.44 2.19 25.34
C THR A 76 12.30 1.15 24.63
N GLU A 77 13.59 1.07 24.98
CA GLU A 77 14.53 0.08 24.43
C GLU A 77 14.64 0.06 22.89
N GLY A 78 14.40 1.21 22.23
CA GLY A 78 14.42 1.31 20.77
C GLY A 78 13.12 0.88 20.08
N TRP A 79 12.06 0.63 20.85
CA TRP A 79 10.72 0.29 20.37
C TRP A 79 9.69 1.32 20.80
N VAL A 80 8.58 1.39 20.06
CA VAL A 80 7.41 2.19 20.43
C VAL A 80 6.53 1.38 21.37
N ASN A 81 6.31 1.86 22.59
CA ASN A 81 5.44 1.21 23.56
C ASN A 81 3.96 1.54 23.26
N GLU A 82 3.16 0.52 22.97
CA GLU A 82 1.72 0.67 22.64
C GLU A 82 0.94 1.38 23.76
N ALA A 83 1.12 0.97 25.02
CA ALA A 83 0.39 1.52 26.14
C ALA A 83 0.77 2.98 26.42
N SER A 84 2.07 3.31 26.37
CA SER A 84 2.55 4.69 26.52
C SER A 84 2.08 5.58 25.38
N LEU A 85 2.05 5.07 24.15
CA LEU A 85 1.58 5.82 22.98
C LEU A 85 0.09 6.12 23.08
N LEU A 86 -0.73 5.12 23.42
CA LEU A 86 -2.17 5.32 23.60
C LEU A 86 -2.45 6.35 24.69
N GLY A 87 -1.78 6.24 25.84
CA GLY A 87 -1.90 7.25 26.91
C GLY A 87 -1.45 8.65 26.46
N ALA A 88 -0.34 8.75 25.70
CA ALA A 88 0.14 10.03 25.19
C ALA A 88 -0.84 10.68 24.19
N LEU A 89 -1.52 9.87 23.36
CA LEU A 89 -2.56 10.34 22.44
C LEU A 89 -3.81 10.80 23.17
N GLU A 90 -4.26 10.05 24.19
CA GLU A 90 -5.41 10.44 25.03
C GLU A 90 -5.16 11.75 25.80
N GLU A 91 -3.91 11.98 26.21
CA GLU A 91 -3.49 13.20 26.94
C GLU A 91 -2.99 14.33 26.02
N LEU A 92 -3.09 14.17 24.69
CA LEU A 92 -2.68 15.19 23.74
C LEU A 92 -3.60 16.41 23.86
N GLN A 93 -3.01 17.59 23.97
CA GLN A 93 -3.74 18.87 24.15
C GLN A 93 -3.23 19.89 23.14
N PRO A 94 -4.04 20.91 22.79
CA PRO A 94 -3.61 21.99 21.93
C PRO A 94 -2.30 22.63 22.42
N GLY A 95 -1.37 22.85 21.50
CA GLY A 95 -0.02 23.32 21.74
C GLY A 95 1.02 22.25 22.08
N ASN A 96 0.65 20.97 22.22
CA ASN A 96 1.59 19.87 22.49
C ASN A 96 1.89 19.03 21.24
N ALA A 97 2.95 18.23 21.32
CA ALA A 97 3.32 17.28 20.29
C ALA A 97 3.84 15.96 20.87
N ILE A 98 3.75 14.89 20.07
CA ILE A 98 4.33 13.57 20.33
C ILE A 98 5.34 13.28 19.21
N ILE A 99 6.52 12.80 19.59
CA ILE A 99 7.56 12.37 18.65
C ILE A 99 7.68 10.85 18.74
N LEU A 100 7.58 10.17 17.60
CA LEU A 100 7.79 8.73 17.47
C LEU A 100 8.99 8.48 16.57
N HIS A 101 9.96 7.74 17.08
CA HIS A 101 11.09 7.28 16.29
C HIS A 101 10.93 5.81 15.93
N VAL A 102 10.71 5.54 14.63
CA VAL A 102 10.55 4.20 14.09
C VAL A 102 11.86 3.78 13.42
N ALA A 103 12.81 3.33 14.24
CA ALA A 103 14.21 3.13 13.83
C ALA A 103 14.40 2.16 12.66
N LEU A 104 13.62 1.07 12.60
CA LEU A 104 13.73 0.05 11.53
C LEU A 104 13.29 0.57 10.15
N GLN A 105 12.53 1.66 10.12
CA GLN A 105 12.00 2.29 8.91
C GLN A 105 12.75 3.60 8.59
N ASN A 106 13.79 3.96 9.35
CA ASN A 106 14.46 5.26 9.23
C ASN A 106 13.47 6.43 9.29
N ALA A 107 12.38 6.29 10.06
CA ALA A 107 11.25 7.23 10.02
C ALA A 107 11.03 7.89 11.37
N CYS A 108 10.73 9.18 11.34
CA CYS A 108 10.17 9.93 12.45
C CYS A 108 8.72 10.32 12.12
N ILE A 109 7.85 10.18 13.10
CA ILE A 109 6.47 10.68 13.05
C ILE A 109 6.34 11.74 14.14
N LEU A 110 5.98 12.95 13.75
CA LEU A 110 5.73 14.07 14.64
C LEU A 110 4.24 14.38 14.59
N ILE A 111 3.54 14.10 15.70
CA ILE A 111 2.10 14.33 15.85
C ILE A 111 1.94 15.63 16.62
N ARG A 112 1.45 16.69 15.98
CA ARG A 112 1.27 18.01 16.59
C ARG A 112 -0.20 18.34 16.71
N TYR A 113 -0.60 18.89 17.84
CA TYR A 113 -1.89 19.54 17.99
C TYR A 113 -1.65 21.05 18.07
N PRO A 114 -1.78 21.80 16.96
CA PRO A 114 -1.66 23.25 16.98
C PRO A 114 -2.72 23.89 17.90
N PRO A 115 -2.45 25.07 18.48
CA PRO A 115 -3.42 25.79 19.31
C PRO A 115 -4.50 26.54 18.51
N ASP A 116 -4.60 26.29 17.20
CA ASP A 116 -5.42 27.06 16.25
C ASP A 116 -6.89 26.57 16.24
N GLU A 117 -7.80 27.36 15.65
CA GLU A 117 -9.26 27.14 15.74
C GLU A 117 -9.78 25.90 14.98
N ASP A 118 -8.98 25.30 14.08
CA ASP A 118 -9.45 24.24 13.17
C ASP A 118 -9.46 22.82 13.78
N GLU A 119 -9.25 22.65 15.09
CA GLU A 119 -9.24 21.36 15.82
C GLU A 119 -8.52 20.20 15.09
N ASN A 120 -7.46 20.50 14.34
CA ASN A 120 -6.76 19.52 13.51
C ASN A 120 -5.51 19.00 14.21
N ILE A 121 -5.32 17.68 14.22
CA ILE A 121 -4.06 17.02 14.59
C ILE A 121 -3.23 16.83 13.33
N ILE A 122 -2.03 17.40 13.29
CA ILE A 122 -1.13 17.31 12.15
C ILE A 122 -0.15 16.16 12.36
N PHE A 123 -0.09 15.24 11.40
CA PHE A 123 0.87 14.15 11.33
C PHE A 123 1.96 14.48 10.33
N GLU A 124 3.18 14.68 10.80
CA GLU A 124 4.34 14.96 9.98
C GLU A 124 5.26 13.75 9.96
N THR A 125 5.74 13.36 8.79
CA THR A 125 6.68 12.25 8.64
C THR A 125 7.93 12.67 7.88
N PHE A 126 9.08 12.17 8.32
CA PHE A 126 10.36 12.44 7.67
C PHE A 126 11.39 11.37 8.00
N GLU A 127 12.39 11.24 7.13
CA GLU A 127 13.51 10.33 7.34
C GLU A 127 14.43 10.84 8.46
N THR A 128 14.95 9.96 9.33
CA THR A 128 15.86 10.37 10.43
C THR A 128 17.32 10.41 10.02
N SER A 129 17.68 9.78 8.91
CA SER A 129 18.99 9.85 8.28
C SER A 129 18.87 9.85 6.76
N ALA A 130 19.73 10.60 6.08
CA ALA A 130 19.74 10.64 4.63
C ALA A 130 20.12 9.27 4.05
N THR A 131 19.51 8.92 2.91
CA THR A 131 19.86 7.69 2.21
C THR A 131 21.34 7.68 1.78
N ALA A 132 21.91 6.47 1.69
CA ALA A 132 23.29 6.30 1.22
C ALA A 132 23.49 6.85 -0.20
N GLU A 133 22.47 6.74 -1.05
CA GLU A 133 22.48 7.25 -2.41
C GLU A 133 22.61 8.77 -2.43
N SER A 134 21.71 9.49 -1.75
CA SER A 134 21.73 10.96 -1.68
C SER A 134 23.04 11.46 -1.09
N THR A 135 23.56 10.77 -0.06
CA THR A 135 24.83 11.10 0.58
C THR A 135 26.03 10.93 -0.37
N LEU A 136 26.05 9.86 -1.18
CA LEU A 136 27.13 9.60 -2.14
C LEU A 136 27.06 10.46 -3.40
N ALA A 137 25.85 10.84 -3.81
CA ALA A 137 25.61 11.71 -4.97
C ALA A 137 25.93 13.19 -4.68
N ALA A 138 25.84 13.60 -3.41
CA ALA A 138 26.12 14.97 -3.01
C ALA A 138 27.58 15.36 -3.31
N LYS A 139 27.77 16.41 -4.13
CA LYS A 139 29.08 17.00 -4.42
C LYS A 139 29.57 17.96 -3.31
N GLY A 140 28.73 18.21 -2.30
CA GLY A 140 28.93 19.17 -1.22
C GLY A 140 27.95 18.94 -0.08
N ALA A 141 27.32 20.02 0.42
CA ALA A 141 26.25 19.91 1.40
C ALA A 141 25.01 19.26 0.78
N LEU A 142 24.34 18.39 1.55
CA LEU A 142 23.04 17.84 1.19
C LEU A 142 21.97 18.86 1.60
N GLU A 143 21.13 19.25 0.65
CA GLU A 143 19.90 19.99 0.94
C GLU A 143 18.81 18.97 1.27
N TRP A 144 18.08 19.23 2.35
CA TRP A 144 17.11 18.29 2.88
C TRP A 144 15.91 19.06 3.42
N ASP A 145 14.75 18.82 2.81
CA ASP A 145 13.48 19.41 3.19
C ASP A 145 12.83 18.62 4.34
N PHE A 146 12.32 19.35 5.32
CA PHE A 146 11.62 18.80 6.48
C PHE A 146 10.34 19.61 6.76
N PRO A 147 9.21 18.94 7.07
CA PRO A 147 9.00 17.49 7.04
C PRO A 147 8.92 16.95 5.59
N GLY A 148 9.08 15.64 5.41
CA GLY A 148 8.95 15.00 4.09
C GLY A 148 7.51 14.88 3.62
N SER A 149 6.56 14.79 4.56
CA SER A 149 5.12 14.83 4.30
C SER A 149 4.40 15.32 5.55
N ALA A 150 3.28 16.03 5.39
CA ALA A 150 2.42 16.48 6.48
C ALA A 150 0.95 16.26 6.11
N VAL A 151 0.14 15.76 7.05
CA VAL A 151 -1.30 15.50 6.86
C VAL A 151 -2.08 16.04 8.06
N PRO A 152 -3.04 16.96 7.88
CA PRO A 152 -3.96 17.38 8.93
C PRO A 152 -5.14 16.41 9.07
N LEU A 153 -5.52 16.08 10.30
CA LEU A 153 -6.70 15.23 10.61
C LEU A 153 -7.63 15.96 11.60
N PRO A 154 -8.92 16.15 11.28
CA PRO A 154 -9.91 16.72 12.21
C PRO A 154 -10.08 15.87 13.47
N LEU A 155 -10.28 16.51 14.63
CA LEU A 155 -10.59 15.81 15.89
C LEU A 155 -11.93 15.05 15.82
N GLU A 156 -12.89 15.57 15.04
CA GLU A 156 -14.22 14.99 14.79
C GLU A 156 -14.26 14.06 13.56
N ILE A 157 -13.29 13.17 13.39
CA ILE A 157 -13.46 12.10 12.40
C ILE A 157 -14.48 11.08 12.95
N GLU A 158 -15.71 11.19 12.44
CA GLU A 158 -16.74 10.16 12.48
C GLU A 158 -16.14 8.79 12.12
N GLN A 159 -16.28 7.83 13.04
CA GLN A 159 -16.13 6.38 12.85
C GLN A 159 -15.28 5.97 11.64
N GLU A 160 -13.97 6.24 11.71
CA GLU A 160 -13.05 5.43 10.93
C GLU A 160 -13.31 3.98 11.35
N ARG A 161 -13.72 3.14 10.38
CA ARG A 161 -14.01 1.72 10.63
C ARG A 161 -12.86 1.18 11.46
N GLU A 162 -13.14 0.71 12.68
CA GLU A 162 -12.16 0.00 13.48
C GLU A 162 -11.46 -0.98 12.53
N ILE A 163 -10.18 -0.73 12.23
CA ILE A 163 -9.36 -1.70 11.53
C ILE A 163 -9.31 -2.85 12.52
N GLN A 164 -10.23 -3.81 12.37
CA GLN A 164 -10.27 -4.98 13.21
C GLN A 164 -8.85 -5.52 13.26
N ARG A 165 -8.26 -5.52 14.46
CA ARG A 165 -6.94 -6.11 14.67
C ARG A 165 -6.96 -7.46 13.96
N PRO A 166 -6.03 -7.71 13.01
CA PRO A 166 -6.07 -8.90 12.19
C PRO A 166 -6.30 -10.11 13.08
N LEU A 167 -7.28 -10.94 12.72
CA LEU A 167 -7.55 -12.18 13.44
C LEU A 167 -6.21 -12.92 13.63
N ILE A 168 -5.81 -13.13 14.89
CA ILE A 168 -4.60 -13.91 15.18
C ILE A 168 -4.92 -15.34 14.78
N MET A 169 -4.29 -15.78 13.69
CA MET A 169 -4.48 -17.10 13.11
C MET A 169 -3.14 -17.84 13.13
N ASP A 170 -3.19 -19.15 13.40
CA ASP A 170 -2.00 -19.98 13.30
C ASP A 170 -1.56 -20.10 11.84
N ALA A 171 -0.27 -19.87 11.60
CA ALA A 171 0.32 -19.99 10.28
C ALA A 171 0.31 -21.46 9.81
N HIS A 172 0.00 -21.68 8.53
CA HIS A 172 0.09 -23.00 7.92
C HIS A 172 1.57 -23.41 7.72
N TYR A 173 1.90 -24.65 8.05
CA TYR A 173 3.25 -25.19 7.88
C TYR A 173 3.47 -25.69 6.44
N TYR A 174 4.52 -25.19 5.77
CA TYR A 174 4.88 -25.62 4.42
C TYR A 174 5.39 -27.07 4.41
N SER A 175 4.71 -27.94 3.65
CA SER A 175 4.99 -29.38 3.62
C SER A 175 6.02 -29.82 2.58
N GLY A 176 6.56 -28.89 1.79
CA GLY A 176 7.54 -29.15 0.72
C GLY A 176 6.95 -29.06 -0.69
N LEU A 177 7.82 -29.09 -1.71
CA LEU A 177 7.41 -28.94 -3.11
C LEU A 177 6.64 -30.17 -3.61
N HIS A 178 5.41 -29.95 -4.10
CA HIS A 178 4.58 -31.02 -4.64
C HIS A 178 5.17 -31.65 -5.93
N ASP A 179 5.04 -32.98 -6.07
CA ASP A 179 5.59 -33.73 -7.19
C ASP A 179 5.06 -33.25 -8.55
N SER A 180 3.79 -32.80 -8.63
CA SER A 180 3.21 -32.23 -9.85
C SER A 180 3.94 -30.97 -10.32
N ILE A 181 4.30 -30.07 -9.39
CA ILE A 181 5.03 -28.83 -9.70
C ILE A 181 6.47 -29.17 -10.08
N ARG A 182 7.11 -30.06 -9.33
CA ARG A 182 8.45 -30.60 -9.66
C ARG A 182 8.48 -31.22 -11.07
N ASN A 183 7.50 -32.06 -11.40
CA ASN A 183 7.38 -32.70 -12.71
C ASN A 183 7.07 -31.68 -13.81
N PHE A 184 6.31 -30.61 -13.52
CA PHE A 184 6.06 -29.53 -14.46
C PHE A 184 7.36 -28.81 -14.81
N VAL A 185 8.19 -28.47 -13.82
CA VAL A 185 9.51 -27.83 -14.05
C VAL A 185 10.41 -28.74 -14.90
N ILE A 186 10.47 -30.04 -14.60
CA ILE A 186 11.35 -30.99 -15.29
C ILE A 186 10.88 -31.31 -16.71
N THR A 187 9.58 -31.53 -16.90
CA THR A 187 9.02 -32.06 -18.18
C THR A 187 8.35 -30.98 -19.04
N GLY A 188 8.10 -29.81 -18.46
CA GLY A 188 7.28 -28.75 -19.03
C GLY A 188 5.78 -29.09 -19.14
N ARG A 189 5.32 -30.22 -18.59
CA ARG A 189 3.92 -30.65 -18.67
C ARG A 189 3.31 -30.72 -17.28
N LEU A 190 2.24 -29.95 -17.09
CA LEU A 190 1.40 -30.06 -15.92
C LEU A 190 0.60 -31.37 -16.07
N LYS A 191 0.81 -32.32 -15.15
CA LYS A 191 0.16 -33.63 -15.15
C LYS A 191 -0.42 -33.89 -13.76
N GLY A 192 -1.63 -34.45 -13.73
CA GLY A 192 -2.35 -34.74 -12.51
C GLY A 192 -3.44 -33.71 -12.23
N ASN A 193 -3.96 -33.73 -11.02
CA ASN A 193 -5.01 -32.85 -10.49
C ASN A 193 -4.74 -32.50 -9.01
N GLU A 194 -3.50 -32.71 -8.56
CA GLU A 194 -3.06 -32.50 -7.17
C GLU A 194 -1.85 -31.57 -7.14
N GLY A 195 -1.73 -30.75 -6.10
CA GLY A 195 -0.64 -29.78 -5.90
C GLY A 195 -0.84 -28.43 -6.60
N TYR A 196 -1.83 -28.29 -7.46
CA TYR A 196 -2.23 -27.04 -8.10
C TYR A 196 -3.73 -27.05 -8.41
N MET A 197 -4.28 -25.88 -8.70
CA MET A 197 -5.67 -25.69 -9.10
C MET A 197 -5.79 -24.54 -10.11
N GLU A 198 -6.94 -24.40 -10.74
CA GLU A 198 -7.24 -23.28 -11.64
C GLU A 198 -7.36 -21.98 -10.86
N ALA A 199 -6.81 -20.88 -11.40
CA ALA A 199 -6.87 -19.58 -10.74
C ALA A 199 -8.31 -19.08 -10.58
N ALA A 200 -9.20 -19.37 -11.54
CA ALA A 200 -10.63 -19.11 -11.44
C ALA A 200 -11.25 -19.75 -10.18
N ALA A 201 -10.93 -21.03 -9.93
CA ALA A 201 -11.43 -21.74 -8.76
C ALA A 201 -10.95 -21.10 -7.44
N VAL A 202 -9.76 -20.49 -7.42
CA VAL A 202 -9.28 -19.74 -6.24
C VAL A 202 -10.18 -18.54 -5.94
N LEU A 203 -10.53 -17.75 -6.97
CA LEU A 203 -11.44 -16.61 -6.83
C LEU A 203 -12.83 -17.07 -6.38
N GLU A 204 -13.37 -18.14 -6.97
CA GLU A 204 -14.69 -18.66 -6.64
C GLU A 204 -14.79 -19.24 -5.22
N LEU A 205 -13.70 -19.77 -4.67
CA LEU A 205 -13.66 -20.30 -3.29
C LEU A 205 -13.64 -19.21 -2.23
N THR A 206 -13.23 -17.98 -2.59
CA THR A 206 -13.21 -16.86 -1.65
C THR A 206 -14.62 -16.53 -1.14
N GLY A 207 -14.71 -15.94 0.06
CA GLY A 207 -15.98 -15.42 0.58
C GLY A 207 -16.62 -14.44 -0.38
N LEU A 208 -15.81 -13.59 -1.02
CA LEU A 208 -16.26 -12.63 -2.03
C LEU A 208 -16.79 -13.31 -3.31
N GLY A 209 -16.07 -14.29 -3.86
CA GLY A 209 -16.49 -15.04 -5.04
C GLY A 209 -17.85 -15.72 -4.84
N ARG A 210 -18.06 -16.34 -3.66
CA ARG A 210 -19.35 -16.95 -3.29
C ARG A 210 -20.47 -15.93 -3.11
N LYS A 211 -20.18 -14.73 -2.61
CA LYS A 211 -21.16 -13.65 -2.42
C LYS A 211 -21.69 -13.15 -3.77
N HIS A 212 -20.80 -12.96 -4.76
CA HIS A 212 -21.17 -12.45 -6.07
C HIS A 212 -21.65 -13.53 -7.04
N GLY A 213 -21.33 -14.81 -6.79
CA GLY A 213 -21.78 -15.93 -7.64
C GLY A 213 -21.23 -15.86 -9.06
N ILE A 214 -20.01 -15.34 -9.23
CA ILE A 214 -19.38 -15.13 -10.53
C ILE A 214 -18.86 -16.43 -11.14
N ASP A 215 -18.82 -16.47 -12.48
CA ASP A 215 -18.03 -17.45 -13.23
C ASP A 215 -16.63 -16.87 -13.47
N ALA A 216 -15.68 -17.18 -12.58
CA ALA A 216 -14.32 -16.63 -12.66
C ALA A 216 -13.53 -17.22 -13.84
N SER A 217 -14.01 -18.31 -14.45
CA SER A 217 -13.42 -18.88 -15.67
C SER A 217 -13.52 -17.92 -16.86
N MET A 218 -14.37 -16.90 -16.79
CA MET A 218 -14.40 -15.84 -17.80
C MET A 218 -13.21 -14.88 -17.69
N LEU A 219 -12.67 -14.70 -16.48
CA LEU A 219 -11.54 -13.80 -16.19
C LEU A 219 -10.19 -14.53 -16.21
N LEU A 220 -10.13 -15.77 -15.70
CA LEU A 220 -8.90 -16.51 -15.46
C LEU A 220 -8.97 -17.91 -16.09
N ARG A 221 -8.68 -18.00 -17.40
CA ARG A 221 -8.85 -19.25 -18.17
C ARG A 221 -7.63 -20.15 -18.18
N SER A 222 -6.45 -19.54 -18.17
CA SER A 222 -5.21 -20.20 -18.57
C SER A 222 -4.20 -20.28 -17.43
N LEU A 223 -4.47 -19.56 -16.33
CA LEU A 223 -3.64 -19.48 -15.15
C LEU A 223 -3.98 -20.57 -14.13
N TYR A 224 -2.94 -21.22 -13.60
CA TYR A 224 -3.01 -22.14 -12.49
C TYR A 224 -2.31 -21.54 -11.27
N VAL A 225 -2.64 -22.05 -10.10
CA VAL A 225 -2.10 -21.60 -8.81
C VAL A 225 -1.74 -22.84 -7.98
N SER A 226 -0.60 -22.81 -7.28
CA SER A 226 -0.23 -23.87 -6.34
C SER A 226 -1.29 -24.01 -5.24
N THR A 227 -1.52 -25.24 -4.76
CA THR A 227 -2.39 -25.45 -3.59
C THR A 227 -1.85 -24.80 -2.32
N GLU A 228 -0.55 -24.61 -2.19
CA GLU A 228 0.04 -23.96 -1.01
C GLU A 228 -0.18 -22.43 -1.02
N PHE A 229 -0.45 -21.85 -2.19
CA PHE A 229 -0.81 -20.43 -2.32
C PHE A 229 -2.12 -20.09 -1.59
N THR A 230 -3.06 -21.04 -1.53
CA THR A 230 -4.37 -20.84 -0.87
C THR A 230 -4.34 -21.20 0.62
N ARG A 231 -3.22 -21.75 1.12
CA ARG A 231 -3.06 -22.24 2.49
C ARG A 231 -2.11 -21.37 3.29
N THR A 232 -2.56 -20.18 3.65
CA THR A 232 -1.76 -19.26 4.48
C THR A 232 -1.97 -19.51 5.98
N VAL A 233 -3.20 -19.82 6.38
CA VAL A 233 -3.62 -19.94 7.79
C VAL A 233 -4.35 -21.25 8.04
N VAL A 234 -4.27 -21.76 9.27
CA VAL A 234 -5.03 -22.94 9.70
C VAL A 234 -6.51 -22.57 9.79
N THR A 235 -7.34 -23.17 8.92
CA THR A 235 -8.77 -22.91 8.89
C THR A 235 -9.49 -23.65 10.02
N ASN A 236 -9.93 -22.92 11.05
CA ASN A 236 -10.86 -23.44 12.05
C ASN A 236 -12.30 -23.31 11.53
N LYS A 237 -13.20 -24.23 11.92
CA LYS A 237 -14.63 -24.24 11.50
C LYS A 237 -15.41 -22.95 11.83
N GLN A 238 -14.82 -22.05 12.62
CA GLN A 238 -15.41 -20.78 13.08
C GLN A 238 -14.99 -19.55 12.26
N ALA A 239 -13.95 -19.65 11.41
CA ALA A 239 -13.51 -18.52 10.60
C ALA A 239 -14.49 -18.25 9.45
N ARG A 240 -15.12 -17.06 9.44
CA ARG A 240 -16.14 -16.67 8.44
C ARG A 240 -15.56 -16.44 7.04
N SER A 241 -14.33 -15.95 6.94
CA SER A 241 -13.60 -15.78 5.68
C SER A 241 -12.08 -15.71 5.93
N ILE A 242 -11.30 -16.25 5.01
CA ILE A 242 -9.82 -16.17 5.00
C ILE A 242 -9.29 -15.25 3.89
N ASP A 243 -10.19 -14.47 3.27
CA ASP A 243 -9.90 -13.67 2.08
C ASP A 243 -8.79 -12.61 2.33
N ASN A 244 -8.64 -12.13 3.56
CA ASN A 244 -7.59 -11.19 3.95
C ASN A 244 -6.18 -11.84 4.04
N PHE A 245 -6.09 -13.17 3.99
CA PHE A 245 -4.83 -13.91 4.09
C PHE A 245 -4.34 -14.43 2.73
N LEU A 246 -4.90 -13.91 1.63
CA LEU A 246 -4.43 -14.22 0.28
C LEU A 246 -3.01 -13.70 0.07
N ARG A 247 -2.14 -14.55 -0.47
CA ARG A 247 -0.74 -14.21 -0.73
C ARG A 247 -0.61 -13.23 -1.90
N PRO A 248 0.41 -12.35 -1.89
CA PRO A 248 0.78 -11.60 -3.08
C PRO A 248 1.28 -12.56 -4.17
N VAL A 249 1.02 -12.22 -5.42
CA VAL A 249 1.48 -12.98 -6.58
C VAL A 249 2.86 -12.47 -6.93
N ASN A 250 3.90 -13.25 -6.63
CA ASN A 250 5.30 -12.84 -6.82
C ASN A 250 6.06 -13.71 -7.83
N TRP A 251 5.71 -14.99 -7.94
CA TRP A 251 6.46 -15.98 -8.69
C TRP A 251 5.56 -16.72 -9.67
N LEU A 252 5.99 -16.77 -10.92
CA LEU A 252 5.29 -17.41 -12.02
C LEU A 252 6.20 -18.45 -12.69
N LEU A 253 5.73 -19.69 -12.81
CA LEU A 253 6.29 -20.69 -13.70
C LEU A 253 5.56 -20.65 -15.04
N LEU A 254 6.26 -20.26 -16.10
CA LEU A 254 5.71 -20.09 -17.44
C LEU A 254 6.26 -21.12 -18.41
N ASN A 255 5.37 -21.82 -19.11
CA ASN A 255 5.71 -22.58 -20.31
C ASN A 255 5.09 -21.90 -21.54
N SER A 256 5.88 -21.11 -22.26
CA SER A 256 5.40 -20.36 -23.43
C SER A 256 4.94 -21.26 -24.58
N GLN A 257 5.51 -22.46 -24.74
CA GLN A 257 5.14 -23.39 -25.81
C GLN A 257 3.73 -23.96 -25.60
N ARG A 258 3.32 -24.14 -24.34
CA ARG A 258 2.02 -24.72 -23.98
C ARG A 258 1.00 -23.71 -23.52
N LYS A 259 1.37 -22.42 -23.43
CA LYS A 259 0.53 -21.33 -22.89
C LYS A 259 -0.02 -21.67 -21.49
N VAL A 260 0.84 -22.21 -20.63
CA VAL A 260 0.49 -22.53 -19.24
C VAL A 260 1.30 -21.65 -18.31
N GLY A 261 0.62 -20.91 -17.45
CA GLY A 261 1.21 -20.18 -16.33
C GLY A 261 0.79 -20.80 -15.00
N LEU A 262 1.73 -21.00 -14.08
CA LEU A 262 1.48 -21.51 -12.74
C LEU A 262 2.07 -20.55 -11.71
N VAL A 263 1.23 -19.94 -10.89
CA VAL A 263 1.66 -19.11 -9.75
C VAL A 263 2.07 -20.02 -8.60
N ILE A 264 3.24 -19.76 -8.03
CA ILE A 264 3.81 -20.51 -6.90
C ILE A 264 4.14 -19.57 -5.74
N ILE A 265 4.35 -20.14 -4.55
CA ILE A 265 4.78 -19.38 -3.37
C ILE A 265 6.32 -19.23 -3.32
N PRO A 266 6.85 -18.24 -2.58
CA PRO A 266 8.30 -18.07 -2.43
C PRO A 266 9.04 -19.33 -1.94
N GLU A 267 8.43 -20.09 -1.04
CA GLU A 267 8.98 -21.32 -0.48
C GLU A 267 9.15 -22.41 -1.56
N GLU A 268 8.18 -22.53 -2.46
CA GLU A 268 8.26 -23.41 -3.63
C GLU A 268 9.29 -22.90 -4.65
N ALA A 269 9.38 -21.58 -4.85
CA ALA A 269 10.35 -20.99 -5.74
C ALA A 269 11.79 -21.31 -5.32
N GLU A 270 12.07 -21.27 -4.01
CA GLU A 270 13.39 -21.62 -3.44
C GLU A 270 13.79 -23.08 -3.74
N GLU A 271 12.82 -24.01 -3.68
CA GLU A 271 13.06 -25.41 -4.07
C GLU A 271 13.20 -25.61 -5.60
N VAL A 272 12.51 -24.79 -6.40
CA VAL A 272 12.52 -24.90 -7.88
C VAL A 272 13.79 -24.32 -8.50
N ILE A 273 14.35 -23.25 -7.94
CA ILE A 273 15.59 -22.60 -8.43
C ILE A 273 16.75 -23.60 -8.65
N PRO A 274 17.14 -24.46 -7.69
CA PRO A 274 18.23 -25.41 -7.90
C PRO A 274 17.90 -26.46 -8.96
N ILE A 275 16.63 -26.86 -9.09
CA ILE A 275 16.18 -27.79 -10.13
C ILE A 275 16.42 -27.17 -11.50
N ILE A 276 15.95 -25.94 -11.74
CA ILE A 276 16.14 -25.25 -13.02
C ILE A 276 17.62 -25.05 -13.33
N ARG A 277 18.44 -24.68 -12.33
CA ARG A 277 19.89 -24.44 -12.50
C ARG A 277 20.68 -25.69 -12.85
N THR A 278 20.23 -26.88 -12.45
CA THR A 278 20.91 -28.15 -12.77
C THR A 278 20.55 -28.69 -14.15
N MET A 279 19.47 -28.19 -14.76
CA MET A 279 19.02 -28.62 -16.08
C MET A 279 19.82 -27.92 -17.19
N GLN A 280 20.21 -28.69 -18.21
CA GLN A 280 20.89 -28.14 -19.39
C GLN A 280 19.98 -27.28 -20.28
N SER A 281 18.68 -27.60 -20.30
CA SER A 281 17.66 -26.86 -21.03
C SER A 281 16.31 -27.04 -20.31
N SER A 282 15.68 -25.95 -19.92
CA SER A 282 14.32 -25.95 -19.37
C SER A 282 13.38 -25.27 -20.35
N ALA A 283 12.19 -25.86 -20.57
CA ALA A 283 11.10 -25.22 -21.30
C ALA A 283 10.21 -24.34 -20.41
N VAL A 284 10.47 -24.37 -19.09
CA VAL A 284 9.76 -23.59 -18.07
C VAL A 284 10.66 -22.48 -17.56
N HIS A 285 10.13 -21.27 -17.55
CA HIS A 285 10.77 -20.08 -17.03
C HIS A 285 10.13 -19.72 -15.69
N LEU A 286 10.95 -19.55 -14.65
CA LEU A 286 10.56 -18.92 -13.40
C LEU A 286 10.72 -17.42 -13.56
N ILE A 287 9.62 -16.67 -13.45
CA ILE A 287 9.54 -15.23 -13.69
C ILE A 287 9.11 -14.54 -12.40
N ILE A 288 9.75 -13.42 -12.07
CA ILE A 288 9.33 -12.53 -10.99
C ILE A 288 8.27 -11.57 -11.53
N TYR A 289 7.22 -11.38 -10.74
CA TYR A 289 6.14 -10.46 -11.04
C TYR A 289 5.77 -9.67 -9.79
N ALA A 290 5.37 -8.41 -9.95
CA ALA A 290 4.70 -7.65 -8.92
C ALA A 290 3.64 -6.77 -9.58
N ALA A 291 2.42 -6.76 -9.03
CA ALA A 291 1.33 -5.96 -9.55
C ALA A 291 1.52 -4.47 -9.19
N PRO A 292 1.50 -3.55 -10.16
CA PRO A 292 1.49 -2.11 -9.88
C PRO A 292 0.18 -1.68 -9.21
N PHE A 293 0.27 -1.23 -7.96
CA PHE A 293 -0.88 -0.70 -7.22
C PHE A 293 -0.68 0.76 -6.76
N THR A 294 0.49 1.36 -6.97
CA THR A 294 0.70 2.81 -6.87
C THR A 294 1.29 3.34 -8.17
N LYS A 295 1.02 4.61 -8.48
CA LYS A 295 1.51 5.27 -9.71
C LYS A 295 3.04 5.32 -9.79
N ARG A 296 3.73 5.42 -8.64
CA ARG A 296 5.19 5.57 -8.53
C ARG A 296 5.94 4.23 -8.46
N MET A 297 5.24 3.09 -8.46
CA MET A 297 5.88 1.78 -8.35
C MET A 297 6.63 1.41 -9.64
N LEU A 298 7.87 0.92 -9.50
CA LEU A 298 8.62 0.34 -10.61
C LEU A 298 7.80 -0.80 -11.25
N GLN A 299 7.64 -0.77 -12.57
CA GLN A 299 6.72 -1.68 -13.25
C GLN A 299 7.35 -3.06 -13.48
N PHE A 300 6.89 -4.03 -12.71
CA PHE A 300 7.25 -5.45 -12.84
C PHE A 300 6.21 -6.27 -13.63
N ASP A 301 5.21 -5.62 -14.23
CA ASP A 301 4.11 -6.30 -14.91
C ASP A 301 4.41 -6.70 -16.36
N CYS A 302 5.53 -6.24 -16.92
CA CYS A 302 6.00 -6.59 -18.25
C CYS A 302 6.62 -8.01 -18.34
N LEU A 303 6.81 -8.70 -17.20
CA LEU A 303 7.30 -10.09 -17.11
C LEU A 303 8.69 -10.34 -17.72
N ASP A 304 9.45 -9.28 -17.96
CA ASP A 304 10.79 -9.29 -18.57
C ASP A 304 11.90 -8.88 -17.61
N TYR A 305 11.56 -8.38 -16.41
CA TYR A 305 12.52 -7.92 -15.40
C TYR A 305 13.53 -9.00 -14.99
N TYR A 306 13.04 -10.17 -14.55
CA TYR A 306 13.89 -11.29 -14.19
C TYR A 306 13.23 -12.62 -14.50
N SER A 307 13.97 -13.48 -15.20
CA SER A 307 13.53 -14.82 -15.57
C SER A 307 14.68 -15.84 -15.44
N LEU A 308 14.34 -17.05 -14.98
CA LEU A 308 15.26 -18.17 -14.81
C LEU A 308 14.67 -19.44 -15.45
N PRO A 309 15.26 -19.99 -16.53
CA PRO A 309 16.35 -19.42 -17.31
C PRO A 309 15.91 -18.14 -18.03
N SER A 310 16.86 -17.34 -18.52
CA SER A 310 16.55 -16.10 -19.23
C SER A 310 15.65 -16.35 -20.44
N LEU A 311 14.64 -15.49 -20.59
CA LEU A 311 13.74 -15.50 -21.74
C LEU A 311 14.48 -15.17 -23.05
N PRO A 312 13.97 -15.62 -24.22
CA PRO A 312 14.54 -15.25 -25.52
C PRO A 312 14.61 -13.73 -25.72
N LYS A 313 15.62 -13.25 -26.46
CA LYS A 313 15.73 -11.81 -26.77
C LYS A 313 14.52 -11.33 -27.57
N GLY A 314 13.90 -10.24 -27.14
CA GLY A 314 12.70 -9.67 -27.76
C GLY A 314 11.43 -10.48 -27.49
N TRP A 315 11.44 -11.36 -26.49
CA TRP A 315 10.24 -12.04 -26.05
C TRP A 315 9.26 -11.03 -25.44
N SER A 316 7.99 -11.13 -25.85
CA SER A 316 6.88 -10.40 -25.26
C SER A 316 5.88 -11.39 -24.65
N PRO A 317 5.27 -11.07 -23.51
CA PRO A 317 4.25 -11.92 -22.93
C PRO A 317 3.03 -12.03 -23.86
N PRO A 318 2.36 -13.19 -23.93
CA PRO A 318 1.04 -13.29 -24.56
C PRO A 318 0.05 -12.36 -23.84
N SER A 319 -0.82 -11.66 -24.58
CA SER A 319 -1.73 -10.63 -24.01
C SER A 319 -2.64 -11.14 -22.87
N TRP A 320 -3.01 -12.42 -22.88
CA TRP A 320 -3.80 -13.02 -21.80
C TRP A 320 -3.05 -13.05 -20.47
N LEU A 321 -1.71 -13.16 -20.48
CA LEU A 321 -0.93 -13.44 -19.28
C LEU A 321 -0.85 -12.22 -18.34
N PRO A 322 -0.46 -11.01 -18.79
CA PRO A 322 -0.50 -9.81 -17.94
C PRO A 322 -1.93 -9.49 -17.46
N PHE A 323 -2.95 -9.76 -18.27
CA PHE A 323 -4.35 -9.58 -17.89
C PHE A 323 -4.74 -10.52 -16.74
N GLU A 324 -4.65 -11.84 -16.94
CA GLU A 324 -5.05 -12.84 -15.93
C GLU A 324 -4.23 -12.69 -14.64
N LEU A 325 -2.92 -12.46 -14.76
CA LEU A 325 -2.03 -12.26 -13.63
C LEU A 325 -2.33 -10.94 -12.90
N GLY A 326 -2.68 -9.88 -13.65
CA GLY A 326 -3.11 -8.60 -13.10
C GLY A 326 -4.37 -8.73 -12.25
N ILE A 327 -5.40 -9.41 -12.76
CA ILE A 327 -6.65 -9.65 -12.03
C ILE A 327 -6.38 -10.48 -10.77
N LEU A 328 -5.67 -11.61 -10.90
CA LEU A 328 -5.35 -12.45 -9.73
C LEU A 328 -4.54 -11.68 -8.69
N ALA A 329 -3.59 -10.84 -9.11
CA ALA A 329 -2.65 -10.17 -8.22
C ALA A 329 -3.19 -8.89 -7.58
N GLY A 330 -4.23 -8.27 -8.14
CA GLY A 330 -4.75 -6.98 -7.69
C GLY A 330 -4.05 -5.78 -8.33
N ARG A 331 -3.69 -5.87 -9.63
CA ARG A 331 -3.06 -4.77 -10.38
C ARG A 331 -4.06 -3.63 -10.59
N LEU A 332 -3.67 -2.41 -10.25
CA LEU A 332 -4.50 -1.20 -10.41
C LEU A 332 -4.06 -0.32 -11.58
N TYR A 333 -2.77 -0.34 -11.93
CA TYR A 333 -2.21 0.45 -13.02
C TYR A 333 -1.69 -0.47 -14.14
N PHE A 334 -1.89 -0.06 -15.39
CA PHE A 334 -1.49 -0.81 -16.59
C PHE A 334 -1.09 0.14 -17.72
N HIS A 335 -0.43 -0.37 -18.76
CA HIS A 335 -0.07 0.43 -19.93
C HIS A 335 -1.27 0.60 -20.87
N PHE A 336 -1.36 1.74 -21.58
CA PHE A 336 -2.49 2.00 -22.47
C PHE A 336 -2.60 0.97 -23.61
N SER A 337 -1.48 0.33 -24.01
CA SER A 337 -1.50 -0.79 -24.98
C SER A 337 -2.38 -1.96 -24.54
N ASP A 338 -2.55 -2.16 -23.24
CA ASP A 338 -3.31 -3.28 -22.68
C ASP A 338 -4.80 -2.94 -22.55
N TYR A 339 -5.17 -1.66 -22.70
CA TYR A 339 -6.53 -1.18 -22.44
C TYR A 339 -7.56 -1.79 -23.38
N GLU A 340 -7.26 -1.85 -24.68
CA GLU A 340 -8.17 -2.42 -25.68
C GLU A 340 -8.43 -3.90 -25.42
N PHE A 341 -7.37 -4.66 -25.14
CA PHE A 341 -7.49 -6.08 -24.79
C PHE A 341 -8.29 -6.29 -23.50
N LEU A 342 -8.08 -5.42 -22.49
CA LEU A 342 -8.81 -5.46 -21.25
C LEU A 342 -10.31 -5.24 -21.47
N LEU A 343 -10.70 -4.24 -22.26
CA LEU A 343 -12.11 -3.98 -22.58
C LEU A 343 -12.74 -5.17 -23.32
N GLU A 344 -12.01 -5.78 -24.26
CA GLU A 344 -12.48 -6.97 -24.98
C GLU A 344 -12.76 -8.14 -24.03
N GLN A 345 -11.85 -8.42 -23.08
CA GLN A 345 -12.03 -9.50 -22.10
C GLN A 345 -13.19 -9.24 -21.14
N LEU A 346 -13.43 -7.97 -20.79
CA LEU A 346 -14.56 -7.55 -19.94
C LEU A 346 -15.87 -7.35 -20.72
N ARG A 347 -15.87 -7.55 -22.05
CA ARG A 347 -17.02 -7.31 -22.95
C ARG A 347 -17.58 -5.90 -22.86
N LEU A 348 -16.70 -4.92 -22.69
CA LEU A 348 -17.05 -3.50 -22.66
C LEU A 348 -16.95 -2.90 -24.05
N ASP A 349 -18.00 -2.20 -24.48
CA ASP A 349 -18.00 -1.46 -25.75
C ASP A 349 -17.09 -0.23 -25.63
N SER A 350 -16.04 -0.14 -26.45
CA SER A 350 -15.12 1.01 -26.47
C SER A 350 -15.80 2.35 -26.81
N GLU A 351 -17.00 2.33 -27.39
CA GLU A 351 -17.72 3.51 -27.87
C GLU A 351 -18.89 3.97 -26.97
N LYS A 352 -19.35 3.14 -26.02
CA LYS A 352 -20.50 3.44 -25.16
C LYS A 352 -20.13 3.35 -23.69
N ALA A 353 -20.31 4.45 -22.95
CA ALA A 353 -20.27 4.41 -21.50
C ALA A 353 -21.46 3.59 -20.97
N ILE A 354 -21.24 2.81 -19.91
CA ILE A 354 -22.34 2.13 -19.19
C ILE A 354 -23.16 3.24 -18.51
N THR A 355 -24.35 3.55 -19.03
CA THR A 355 -25.24 4.54 -18.42
C THR A 355 -25.96 3.93 -17.22
N ASN A 356 -26.10 4.71 -16.14
CA ASN A 356 -26.93 4.37 -14.98
C ASN A 356 -28.42 4.38 -15.36
N VAL A 357 -28.90 3.31 -16.02
CA VAL A 357 -30.34 3.11 -16.25
C VAL A 357 -30.87 2.21 -15.13
N ASN A 358 -31.89 2.69 -14.42
CA ASN A 358 -32.56 1.98 -13.34
C ASN A 358 -33.02 0.58 -13.79
N PRO A 359 -32.78 -0.49 -12.99
CA PRO A 359 -33.04 -1.87 -13.38
C PRO A 359 -34.54 -2.25 -13.41
N ALA A 360 -35.45 -1.32 -13.13
CA ALA A 360 -36.84 -1.64 -12.81
C ALA A 360 -37.80 -1.82 -14.01
N GLY A 361 -37.34 -1.79 -15.28
CA GLY A 361 -38.29 -1.65 -16.40
C GLY A 361 -38.07 -2.41 -17.72
N ALA A 362 -36.89 -2.93 -18.06
CA ALA A 362 -36.62 -3.33 -19.45
C ALA A 362 -36.19 -4.80 -19.61
N ARG A 363 -37.13 -5.68 -19.92
CA ARG A 363 -36.85 -7.05 -20.39
C ARG A 363 -36.47 -7.06 -21.88
N THR A 364 -35.24 -6.67 -22.19
CA THR A 364 -34.62 -6.88 -23.52
C THR A 364 -33.31 -7.66 -23.35
N PRO A 365 -32.87 -8.46 -24.33
CA PRO A 365 -31.64 -9.25 -24.22
C PRO A 365 -30.38 -8.39 -23.96
N ALA A 366 -30.34 -7.16 -24.51
CA ALA A 366 -29.25 -6.20 -24.23
C ALA A 366 -29.18 -5.77 -22.76
N ALA A 367 -30.33 -5.61 -22.09
CA ALA A 367 -30.37 -5.26 -20.67
C ALA A 367 -29.88 -6.39 -19.74
N CYS A 368 -30.02 -7.66 -20.17
CA CYS A 368 -29.47 -8.81 -19.44
C CYS A 368 -27.94 -8.89 -19.57
N ASP A 369 -27.39 -8.56 -20.74
CA ASP A 369 -25.94 -8.50 -20.95
C ASP A 369 -25.31 -7.36 -20.14
N ASP A 370 -25.95 -6.17 -20.09
CA ASP A 370 -25.50 -5.05 -19.26
C ASP A 370 -25.55 -5.38 -17.75
N SER A 371 -26.58 -6.10 -17.30
CA SER A 371 -26.69 -6.58 -15.91
C SER A 371 -25.56 -7.55 -15.55
N PHE A 372 -25.18 -8.43 -16.48
CA PHE A 372 -24.12 -9.39 -16.27
C PHE A 372 -22.76 -8.71 -16.19
N VAL A 373 -22.47 -7.82 -17.15
CA VAL A 373 -21.23 -7.02 -17.17
C VAL A 373 -21.11 -6.19 -15.90
N ARG A 374 -22.19 -5.55 -15.45
CA ARG A 374 -22.20 -4.76 -14.20
C ARG A 374 -21.89 -5.61 -12.97
N SER A 375 -22.45 -6.83 -12.89
CA SER A 375 -22.12 -7.77 -11.81
C SER A 375 -20.63 -8.13 -11.80
N GLN A 376 -20.06 -8.37 -12.99
CA GLN A 376 -18.63 -8.68 -13.12
C GLN A 376 -17.74 -7.49 -12.73
N LEU A 377 -18.09 -6.27 -13.12
CA LEU A 377 -17.36 -5.06 -12.73
C LEU A 377 -17.44 -4.78 -11.22
N ASN A 378 -18.63 -4.96 -10.62
CA ASN A 378 -18.79 -4.84 -9.17
C ASN A 378 -17.94 -5.87 -8.42
N PHE A 379 -17.91 -7.12 -8.90
CA PHE A 379 -17.01 -8.12 -8.34
C PHE A 379 -15.53 -7.71 -8.47
N LEU A 380 -15.13 -7.20 -9.64
CA LEU A 380 -13.75 -6.75 -9.86
C LEU A 380 -13.38 -5.59 -8.94
N GLN A 381 -14.26 -4.60 -8.77
CA GLN A 381 -14.07 -3.51 -7.82
C GLN A 381 -13.82 -4.06 -6.41
N ASP A 382 -14.74 -4.89 -5.90
CA ASP A 382 -14.63 -5.47 -4.56
C ASP A 382 -13.38 -6.35 -4.42
N TRP A 383 -13.03 -7.11 -5.46
CA TRP A 383 -11.87 -8.00 -5.47
C TRP A 383 -10.56 -7.21 -5.40
N LEU A 384 -10.43 -6.17 -6.23
CA LEU A 384 -9.25 -5.31 -6.24
C LEU A 384 -9.11 -4.55 -4.92
N THR A 385 -10.20 -4.04 -4.36
CA THR A 385 -10.23 -3.42 -3.02
C THR A 385 -9.83 -4.42 -1.92
N LEU A 386 -10.34 -5.65 -1.94
CA LEU A 386 -9.95 -6.71 -1.01
C LEU A 386 -8.44 -7.00 -1.11
N ARG A 387 -7.90 -7.10 -2.32
CA ARG A 387 -6.47 -7.29 -2.55
C ARG A 387 -5.64 -6.15 -1.98
N ARG A 388 -6.23 -4.97 -1.75
CA ARG A 388 -5.61 -3.77 -1.15
C ARG A 388 -6.11 -3.50 0.27
N GLN A 389 -6.50 -4.54 1.00
CA GLN A 389 -6.89 -4.44 2.41
C GLN A 389 -8.05 -3.45 2.67
N GLY A 390 -8.93 -3.23 1.68
CA GLY A 390 -10.06 -2.34 1.81
C GLY A 390 -9.82 -0.89 1.39
N GLN A 391 -8.64 -0.55 0.86
CA GLN A 391 -8.36 0.79 0.32
C GLN A 391 -9.32 1.14 -0.83
N ASP A 392 -9.73 2.40 -0.90
CA ASP A 392 -10.46 2.89 -2.06
C ASP A 392 -9.54 2.87 -3.30
N ILE A 393 -10.08 2.37 -4.40
CA ILE A 393 -9.37 2.25 -5.68
C ILE A 393 -10.03 3.11 -6.76
N SER A 394 -11.08 3.87 -6.42
CA SER A 394 -11.91 4.63 -7.37
C SER A 394 -11.10 5.58 -8.25
N HIS A 395 -10.04 6.18 -7.69
CA HIS A 395 -9.14 7.12 -8.39
C HIS A 395 -7.98 6.42 -9.13
N THR A 396 -8.00 5.09 -9.27
CA THR A 396 -7.00 4.33 -10.04
C THR A 396 -7.50 3.97 -11.45
N LEU A 397 -6.60 3.59 -12.36
CA LEU A 397 -6.98 3.18 -13.71
C LEU A 397 -7.99 2.02 -13.70
N MET A 398 -7.76 1.00 -12.88
CA MET A 398 -8.75 -0.07 -12.71
C MET A 398 -10.02 0.38 -12.01
N GLY A 399 -9.97 1.35 -11.10
CA GLY A 399 -11.16 1.96 -10.51
C GLY A 399 -12.07 2.58 -11.56
N TYR A 400 -11.50 3.42 -12.44
CA TYR A 400 -12.24 3.99 -13.58
C TYR A 400 -12.84 2.90 -14.47
N VAL A 401 -12.08 1.84 -14.78
CA VAL A 401 -12.58 0.71 -15.58
C VAL A 401 -13.77 0.03 -14.89
N CYS A 402 -13.67 -0.27 -13.60
CA CYS A 402 -14.72 -0.93 -12.83
C CYS A 402 -15.98 -0.06 -12.70
N GLN A 403 -15.84 1.27 -12.71
CA GLN A 403 -16.97 2.21 -12.77
C GLN A 403 -17.58 2.32 -14.17
N GLY A 404 -16.99 1.69 -15.19
CA GLY A 404 -17.39 1.84 -16.59
C GLY A 404 -16.94 3.16 -17.22
N SER A 405 -16.02 3.88 -16.57
CA SER A 405 -15.46 5.14 -17.07
C SER A 405 -14.45 4.88 -18.18
N ARG A 406 -14.51 5.71 -19.22
CA ARG A 406 -13.62 5.60 -20.38
C ARG A 406 -12.29 6.29 -20.12
N LEU A 407 -11.20 5.55 -20.29
CA LEU A 407 -9.84 6.06 -20.25
C LEU A 407 -9.39 6.46 -21.65
N ARG A 408 -8.84 7.67 -21.78
CA ARG A 408 -8.31 8.17 -23.05
C ARG A 408 -6.76 8.13 -23.05
N PRO A 409 -6.09 8.05 -24.21
CA PRO A 409 -4.63 8.02 -24.26
C PRO A 409 -3.98 9.30 -23.70
N ASP A 410 -4.69 10.43 -23.73
CA ASP A 410 -4.30 11.73 -23.17
C ASP A 410 -4.58 11.84 -21.66
N HIS A 411 -5.03 10.78 -20.99
CA HIS A 411 -5.25 10.81 -19.56
C HIS A 411 -3.93 11.07 -18.80
N PRO A 412 -3.91 11.93 -17.75
CA PRO A 412 -2.68 12.27 -17.00
C PRO A 412 -1.87 11.06 -16.51
N PHE A 413 -2.53 9.93 -16.23
CA PHE A 413 -1.88 8.66 -15.86
C PHE A 413 -0.98 8.09 -16.96
N PHE A 414 -1.30 8.30 -18.24
CA PHE A 414 -0.49 7.82 -19.37
C PHE A 414 0.51 8.85 -19.87
N LEU A 415 0.25 10.16 -19.65
CA LEU A 415 1.15 11.24 -20.04
C LEU A 415 2.37 11.36 -19.13
N ALA A 416 2.17 11.33 -17.80
CA ALA A 416 3.26 11.33 -16.83
C ALA A 416 4.24 10.16 -17.05
N ARG A 417 3.74 9.07 -17.64
CA ARG A 417 4.51 7.87 -17.94
C ARG A 417 5.42 8.01 -19.16
N LYS A 418 4.97 8.67 -20.23
CA LYS A 418 5.84 8.93 -21.40
C LYS A 418 7.07 9.74 -21.01
N ALA A 419 6.91 10.71 -20.11
CA ALA A 419 8.03 11.48 -19.59
C ALA A 419 9.05 10.60 -18.84
N VAL A 420 8.59 9.65 -18.02
CA VAL A 420 9.47 8.70 -17.31
C VAL A 420 10.16 7.71 -18.27
N GLU A 421 9.42 7.13 -19.22
CA GLU A 421 9.98 6.19 -20.20
C GLU A 421 10.99 6.87 -21.15
N GLU A 422 10.75 8.12 -21.56
CA GLU A 422 11.70 8.91 -22.36
C GLU A 422 12.99 9.24 -21.60
N ILE A 423 12.92 9.39 -20.27
CA ILE A 423 14.09 9.59 -19.40
C ILE A 423 14.86 8.25 -19.24
N GLU A 424 14.17 7.13 -19.04
CA GLU A 424 14.78 5.81 -18.86
C GLU A 424 15.44 5.25 -20.14
N ASP A 425 14.87 5.50 -21.34
CA ASP A 425 15.43 5.00 -22.60
C ASP A 425 16.78 5.67 -22.96
N THR A 426 17.02 6.89 -22.48
CA THR A 426 18.32 7.57 -22.63
C THR A 426 19.45 6.98 -21.77
N ASP A 427 19.12 6.15 -20.78
CA ASP A 427 19.99 5.90 -19.63
C ASP A 427 20.41 4.43 -19.42
N ARG A 428 20.34 3.60 -20.47
CA ARG A 428 20.88 2.23 -20.47
C ARG A 428 22.43 2.14 -20.43
N ARG A 429 23.12 3.09 -19.82
CA ARG A 429 24.55 2.99 -19.49
C ARG A 429 24.73 2.79 -17.98
N LEU A 430 25.04 1.53 -17.64
CA LEU A 430 25.57 1.08 -16.35
C LEU A 430 26.49 2.15 -15.71
N PHE A 431 26.15 2.50 -14.46
CA PHE A 431 26.80 3.47 -13.55
C PHE A 431 26.49 4.95 -13.84
N TYR A 432 25.52 5.48 -13.08
CA TYR A 432 25.15 6.89 -13.10
C TYR A 432 26.24 7.80 -12.51
N THR A 433 26.71 8.73 -13.34
CA THR A 433 27.27 10.02 -12.92
C THR A 433 26.34 11.11 -13.44
N THR A 434 25.64 11.81 -12.55
CA THR A 434 24.80 12.96 -12.92
C THR A 434 25.68 14.20 -13.11
N ASN A 435 25.76 14.64 -14.36
CA ASN A 435 26.21 15.98 -14.72
C ASN A 435 24.98 16.89 -14.88
N TYR A 436 24.76 17.68 -13.84
CA TYR A 436 23.81 18.80 -13.80
C TYR A 436 24.19 19.86 -14.85
N ARG A 437 23.25 20.26 -15.69
CA ARG A 437 23.27 21.55 -16.39
C ARG A 437 21.94 22.24 -16.11
N ASN A 438 22.02 23.34 -15.37
CA ASN A 438 20.94 24.30 -15.12
C ASN A 438 20.30 24.77 -16.42
N SER A 439 18.97 24.77 -16.44
CA SER A 439 18.20 25.94 -16.84
C SER A 439 16.83 25.86 -16.18
N ASP A 440 16.54 26.88 -15.39
CA ASP A 440 15.31 27.13 -14.65
C ASP A 440 14.08 27.13 -15.58
N GLU A 441 13.05 26.37 -15.23
CA GLU A 441 11.64 26.70 -15.42
C GLU A 441 10.84 25.90 -14.36
N LEU A 442 10.21 26.64 -13.46
CA LEU A 442 9.49 26.16 -12.28
C LEU A 442 8.14 25.56 -12.73
N GLU A 443 8.01 24.23 -12.76
CA GLU A 443 6.69 23.57 -12.91
C GLU A 443 6.11 23.33 -11.51
N GLU A 444 5.15 24.17 -11.11
CA GLU A 444 4.29 23.96 -9.94
C GLU A 444 3.41 22.72 -10.18
N TYR A 445 3.61 21.67 -9.38
CA TYR A 445 2.86 20.42 -9.47
C TYR A 445 1.76 20.44 -8.39
N TYR A 446 0.51 20.57 -8.81
CA TYR A 446 -0.66 20.40 -7.94
C TYR A 446 -0.83 18.90 -7.62
N ASP A 447 -0.64 18.53 -6.35
CA ASP A 447 -1.08 17.24 -5.80
C ASP A 447 -2.58 17.38 -5.51
N SER A 448 -3.42 16.83 -6.40
CA SER A 448 -4.88 16.85 -6.26
C SER A 448 -5.31 15.55 -5.60
N ASP A 449 -4.96 15.38 -4.32
CA ASP A 449 -5.56 14.38 -3.44
C ASP A 449 -6.20 15.05 -2.18
N ASP A 450 -6.32 16.38 -2.15
CA ASP A 450 -7.04 17.12 -1.11
C ASP A 450 -8.30 17.77 -1.71
N ASP A 451 -9.47 17.21 -1.41
CA ASP A 451 -10.77 17.82 -1.72
C ASP A 451 -11.07 18.91 -0.67
N ASP A 452 -10.85 20.18 -1.05
CA ASP A 452 -11.48 21.34 -0.42
C ASP A 452 -12.92 21.48 -0.97
N ASP A 453 -13.93 21.19 -0.14
CA ASP A 453 -15.33 21.52 -0.42
C ASP A 453 -15.53 23.04 -0.32
N ASP A 454 -15.46 23.73 -1.47
CA ASP A 454 -15.77 25.16 -1.57
C ASP A 454 -17.28 25.36 -1.79
N ASP A 455 -17.88 26.06 -0.82
CA ASP A 455 -19.28 26.50 -0.73
C ASP A 455 -19.78 27.16 -2.03
N VAL A 456 -20.81 26.57 -2.66
CA VAL A 456 -21.58 27.23 -3.72
C VAL A 456 -22.92 27.71 -3.16
N VAL A 457 -22.93 28.99 -2.78
CA VAL A 457 -24.12 29.83 -2.58
C VAL A 457 -25.13 29.65 -3.72
N ALA A 458 -26.32 29.17 -3.38
CA ALA A 458 -27.50 29.23 -4.24
C ALA A 458 -28.52 30.21 -3.64
N GLU A 459 -28.61 31.41 -4.22
CA GLU A 459 -29.70 32.36 -3.98
C GLU A 459 -30.98 31.91 -4.72
N ASP A 460 -32.08 31.92 -3.96
CA ASP A 460 -33.47 32.24 -4.30
C ASP A 460 -34.16 31.62 -5.54
N VAL A 461 -35.06 30.66 -5.30
CA VAL A 461 -36.33 30.56 -6.04
C VAL A 461 -37.51 30.18 -5.11
N ASP A 462 -38.42 31.14 -4.99
CA ASP A 462 -39.79 31.20 -4.45
C ASP A 462 -40.57 29.95 -4.00
N MET A 463 -40.96 30.04 -2.73
CA MET A 463 -42.23 29.71 -2.06
C MET A 463 -43.45 29.32 -2.94
N ILE A 464 -44.00 28.12 -2.70
CA ILE A 464 -45.44 27.85 -2.79
C ILE A 464 -45.88 27.00 -1.58
N GLU A 465 -46.81 27.56 -0.81
CA GLU A 465 -47.51 26.96 0.34
C GLU A 465 -48.45 25.82 -0.07
N GLY A 466 -48.68 24.88 0.85
CA GLY A 466 -49.68 23.81 0.70
C GLY A 466 -49.86 22.95 1.95
N GLU A 467 -50.52 23.54 2.95
CA GLU A 467 -51.46 22.99 3.95
C GLU A 467 -51.29 21.55 4.53
N GLU A 468 -51.09 21.56 5.86
CA GLU A 468 -51.71 20.77 6.95
C GLU A 468 -52.49 19.47 6.65
N ASP A 469 -52.20 18.42 7.44
CA ASP A 469 -53.24 17.75 8.23
C ASP A 469 -52.62 16.95 9.41
N ASP A 470 -52.98 17.37 10.62
CA ASP A 470 -52.90 16.66 11.90
C ASP A 470 -53.69 15.35 11.88
N VAL A 471 -53.23 14.28 12.55
CA VAL A 471 -54.06 13.49 13.52
C VAL A 471 -53.17 12.73 14.53
N SER A 472 -53.46 13.06 15.80
CA SER A 472 -53.19 12.49 17.13
C SER A 472 -52.93 10.99 17.38
N ASP A 473 -52.06 10.76 18.37
CA ASP A 473 -52.14 9.88 19.55
C ASP A 473 -53.13 8.70 19.60
N VAL A 474 -52.60 7.50 19.88
CA VAL A 474 -53.24 6.50 20.75
C VAL A 474 -52.19 5.71 21.53
N ASP A 475 -52.12 5.97 22.85
CA ASP A 475 -51.63 5.06 23.89
C ASP A 475 -52.54 3.83 24.02
N VAL A 476 -51.97 2.62 24.17
CA VAL A 476 -52.62 1.50 24.89
C VAL A 476 -51.56 0.64 25.61
N ASP A 477 -51.38 1.00 26.88
CA ASP A 477 -51.59 0.18 28.08
C ASP A 477 -50.69 -1.01 28.43
N MET A 478 -50.23 -0.96 29.68
CA MET A 478 -49.56 -2.03 30.42
C MET A 478 -50.60 -2.93 31.10
N HIS A 479 -50.28 -4.23 31.19
CA HIS A 479 -50.76 -5.05 32.31
C HIS A 479 -49.66 -6.05 32.74
N GLU A 480 -49.33 -5.99 34.02
CA GLU A 480 -48.54 -6.94 34.82
C GLU A 480 -49.37 -8.18 35.24
N GLU A 481 -48.66 -9.14 35.87
CA GLU A 481 -49.09 -10.34 36.61
C GLU A 481 -49.35 -11.56 35.69
N ASP A 482 -48.53 -12.62 35.69
CA ASP A 482 -48.10 -13.52 36.77
C ASP A 482 -46.81 -14.29 36.40
#